data_AF-A0A913YK68-F1
#
_entry.id   AF-A0A913YK68-F1
#
_cell.length_a   1.000
_cell.length_b   1.000
_cell.length_c   1.000
_cell.angle_alpha   90.00
_cell.angle_beta   90.00
_cell.angle_gamma   90.00
#
_symmetry.space_group_name_H-M   'P 1'
#
loop_
_entity.id
_entity.type
_entity.pdbx_description
1 polymer ?
#
loop_
_entity_poly.entity_id
_entity_poly.type
_entity_poly.pdbx_seq_one_letter_code
_entity_poly.pdbx_strand_id
1 'polypeptide(L)'
;METELYRIISDYLKNHRERLATKDADNIFVNSFGSMFSPSSYTRHLQLLFERLTGKQISVNCLRSAFITYAYSQENCSDSLKESLASALRHSVKQAQAVYDRRTQNQKKSQAMALARSMAEEESSGCTPCEGQLASTSKQQQREFKPGQFVAVLQEESTLKSPVFFIGRILYYRNNSDEIELLWYKNVRGGDYKLTFEGIPWVEKEESLTLVKMSPSKKLVDQYRLDTAPRTIHKTAVSYK
;
A
#
# COMPACT_ATOMS: atom_id res chain seq x y z
N MET A 1 -2.74 -34.05 5.02
CA MET A 1 -3.84 -33.17 4.58
C MET A 1 -4.05 -33.41 3.10
N GLU A 2 -5.07 -34.17 2.72
CA GLU A 2 -5.45 -34.27 1.31
C GLU A 2 -6.09 -32.96 0.86
N THR A 3 -5.52 -32.33 -0.15
CA THR A 3 -6.11 -31.14 -0.77
C THR A 3 -7.32 -31.55 -1.61
N GLU A 4 -8.34 -30.70 -1.71
CA GLU A 4 -9.54 -30.98 -2.51
C GLU A 4 -9.20 -31.33 -3.97
N LEU A 5 -8.14 -30.72 -4.51
CA LEU A 5 -7.58 -31.06 -5.82
C LEU A 5 -7.11 -32.51 -5.91
N TYR A 6 -6.39 -33.01 -4.90
CA TYR A 6 -5.94 -34.40 -4.85
C TYR A 6 -7.14 -35.36 -4.85
N ARG A 7 -8.20 -35.04 -4.09
CA ARG A 7 -9.43 -35.82 -4.07
C ARG A 7 -10.08 -35.89 -5.45
N ILE A 8 -10.23 -34.73 -6.12
CA ILE A 8 -10.83 -34.65 -7.46
C ILE A 8 -10.01 -35.42 -8.51
N ILE A 9 -8.69 -35.24 -8.52
CA ILE A 9 -7.82 -35.93 -9.48
C ILE A 9 -7.83 -37.45 -9.24
N SER A 10 -7.80 -37.86 -7.97
CA SER A 10 -7.81 -39.28 -7.60
C SER A 10 -9.13 -39.95 -7.94
N ASP A 11 -10.26 -39.26 -7.73
CA ASP A 11 -11.59 -39.72 -8.16
C ASP A 11 -11.67 -39.86 -9.68
N TYR A 12 -11.18 -38.86 -10.42
CA TYR A 12 -11.10 -38.93 -11.88
C TYR A 12 -10.28 -40.13 -12.36
N LEU A 13 -9.09 -40.35 -11.79
CA LEU A 13 -8.20 -41.45 -12.19
C LEU A 13 -8.80 -42.83 -11.90
N LYS A 14 -9.52 -42.99 -10.78
CA LYS A 14 -10.11 -44.28 -10.38
C LYS A 14 -11.43 -44.58 -11.09
N ASN A 15 -12.31 -43.58 -11.20
CA ASN A 15 -13.71 -43.83 -11.57
C ASN A 15 -14.07 -43.39 -13.00
N HIS A 16 -13.31 -42.47 -13.58
CA HIS A 16 -13.65 -41.83 -14.85
C HIS A 16 -12.63 -42.11 -15.96
N ARG A 17 -11.33 -42.21 -15.63
CA ARG A 17 -10.25 -42.38 -16.60
C ARG A 17 -10.30 -43.71 -17.34
N GLU A 18 -10.69 -44.79 -16.66
CA GLU A 18 -10.82 -46.13 -17.24
C GLU A 18 -11.97 -46.24 -18.25
N ARG A 19 -13.00 -45.39 -18.12
CA ARG A 19 -14.16 -45.37 -19.04
C ARG A 19 -13.84 -44.73 -20.39
N LEU A 20 -12.71 -44.06 -20.50
CA LEU A 20 -12.22 -43.47 -21.76
C LEU A 20 -11.42 -44.55 -22.50
N ALA A 21 -11.65 -44.70 -23.81
CA ALA A 21 -10.95 -45.71 -24.61
C ALA A 21 -9.43 -45.51 -24.50
N THR A 22 -8.65 -46.32 -23.80
CA THR A 22 -7.25 -45.95 -23.51
C THR A 22 -6.33 -46.29 -24.68
N LYS A 23 -5.86 -45.28 -25.42
CA LYS A 23 -4.81 -45.42 -26.45
C LYS A 23 -3.43 -44.95 -25.98
N ASP A 24 -3.43 -44.07 -24.98
CA ASP A 24 -2.24 -43.37 -24.51
C ASP A 24 -2.23 -43.43 -22.97
N ALA A 25 -1.35 -44.26 -22.42
CA ALA A 25 -1.33 -44.60 -20.99
C ALA A 25 -0.59 -43.56 -20.13
N ASP A 26 0.33 -42.81 -20.75
CA ASP A 26 1.19 -41.87 -20.03
C ASP A 26 0.49 -40.52 -19.75
N ASN A 27 -0.58 -40.23 -20.49
CA ASN A 27 -1.32 -38.98 -20.38
C ASN A 27 -2.46 -39.07 -19.36
N ILE A 28 -2.39 -38.19 -18.34
CA ILE A 28 -3.39 -38.07 -17.27
C ILE A 28 -4.74 -37.62 -17.85
N PHE A 29 -4.75 -36.55 -18.65
CA PHE A 29 -5.96 -36.00 -19.25
C PHE A 29 -6.06 -36.37 -20.73
N VAL A 30 -7.07 -37.17 -21.07
CA VAL A 30 -7.33 -37.64 -22.43
C VAL A 30 -8.75 -37.32 -22.88
N ASN A 31 -8.95 -37.28 -24.19
CA ASN A 31 -10.27 -37.07 -24.77
C ASN A 31 -11.13 -38.35 -24.74
N SER A 32 -12.37 -38.26 -25.23
CA SER A 32 -13.32 -39.39 -25.33
C SER A 32 -12.80 -40.57 -26.17
N PHE A 33 -11.81 -40.33 -27.03
CA PHE A 33 -11.18 -41.34 -27.88
C PHE A 33 -9.87 -41.90 -27.29
N GLY A 34 -9.43 -41.43 -26.13
CA GLY A 34 -8.23 -41.92 -25.47
C GLY A 34 -6.92 -41.25 -25.77
N SER A 35 -6.93 -40.28 -26.67
CA SER A 35 -5.71 -39.59 -27.07
C SER A 35 -5.55 -38.29 -26.30
N MET A 36 -4.31 -37.81 -26.25
CA MET A 36 -3.98 -36.50 -25.71
C MET A 36 -4.81 -35.41 -26.40
N PHE A 37 -5.31 -34.45 -25.63
CA PHE A 37 -5.93 -33.28 -26.22
C PHE A 37 -4.88 -32.44 -26.96
N SER A 38 -5.21 -32.02 -28.18
CA SER A 38 -4.53 -30.87 -28.77
C SER A 38 -4.95 -29.59 -28.04
N PRO A 39 -4.11 -28.53 -28.03
CA PRO A 39 -4.46 -27.26 -27.38
C PRO A 39 -5.79 -26.66 -27.87
N SER A 40 -6.07 -26.77 -29.17
CA SER A 40 -7.31 -26.30 -29.78
C SER A 40 -8.53 -27.16 -29.38
N SER A 41 -8.36 -28.49 -29.37
CA SER A 41 -9.41 -29.43 -28.94
C SER A 41 -9.76 -29.24 -27.47
N TYR A 42 -8.76 -29.08 -26.60
CA TYR A 42 -8.97 -28.81 -25.17
C TYR A 42 -9.71 -27.48 -24.96
N THR A 43 -9.28 -26.42 -25.66
CA THR A 43 -9.92 -25.10 -25.58
C THR A 43 -11.39 -25.17 -25.97
N ARG A 44 -11.70 -25.85 -27.09
CA ARG A 44 -13.08 -26.02 -27.54
C ARG A 44 -13.89 -26.90 -26.60
N HIS A 45 -13.29 -27.96 -26.06
CA HIS A 45 -13.92 -28.81 -25.06
C HIS A 45 -14.35 -28.01 -23.81
N LEU A 46 -13.45 -27.18 -23.27
CA LEU A 46 -13.77 -26.31 -22.13
C LEU A 46 -14.85 -25.27 -22.46
N GLN A 47 -14.78 -24.65 -23.63
CA GLN A 47 -15.78 -23.68 -24.07
C GLN A 47 -17.19 -24.29 -24.11
N LEU A 48 -17.34 -25.44 -24.75
CA LEU A 48 -18.62 -26.14 -24.86
C LEU A 48 -19.10 -26.64 -23.49
N LEU A 49 -18.19 -27.09 -22.63
CA LEU A 49 -18.54 -27.53 -21.28
C LEU A 49 -19.10 -26.37 -20.45
N PHE A 50 -18.45 -25.21 -20.46
CA PHE A 50 -18.91 -24.02 -19.74
C PHE A 50 -20.21 -23.49 -20.30
N GLU A 51 -20.35 -23.43 -21.63
CA GLU A 51 -21.59 -23.02 -22.28
C GLU A 51 -22.75 -23.94 -21.90
N ARG A 52 -22.54 -25.25 -21.89
CA ARG A 52 -23.55 -26.23 -21.46
C ARG A 52 -23.95 -26.08 -19.99
N LEU A 53 -23.00 -25.78 -19.09
CA LEU A 53 -23.26 -25.69 -17.66
C LEU A 53 -23.81 -24.33 -17.21
N THR A 54 -23.45 -23.26 -17.90
CA THR A 54 -23.72 -21.87 -17.46
C THR A 54 -24.53 -21.05 -18.45
N GLY A 55 -24.77 -21.56 -19.67
CA GLY A 55 -25.40 -20.84 -20.77
C GLY A 55 -24.51 -19.75 -21.38
N LYS A 56 -23.24 -19.64 -20.97
CA LYS A 56 -22.33 -18.58 -21.43
C LYS A 56 -21.06 -19.17 -22.03
N GLN A 57 -20.68 -18.63 -23.17
CA GLN A 57 -19.41 -18.95 -23.79
C GLN A 57 -18.28 -18.16 -23.11
N ILE A 58 -17.22 -18.85 -22.67
CA ILE A 58 -16.07 -18.25 -21.99
C ILE A 58 -14.77 -18.63 -22.69
N SER A 59 -13.83 -17.69 -22.84
CA SER A 59 -12.49 -18.01 -23.32
C SER A 59 -11.64 -18.60 -22.21
N VAL A 60 -10.72 -19.51 -22.55
CA VAL A 60 -9.78 -20.10 -21.58
C VAL A 60 -8.91 -19.02 -20.91
N ASN A 61 -8.57 -17.96 -21.64
CA ASN A 61 -7.87 -16.79 -21.08
C ASN A 61 -8.70 -16.04 -20.03
N CYS A 62 -10.03 -15.99 -20.22
CA CYS A 62 -10.95 -15.40 -19.24
C CYS A 62 -11.02 -16.26 -17.98
N LEU A 63 -11.10 -17.59 -18.11
CA LEU A 63 -11.02 -18.52 -16.96
C LEU A 63 -9.73 -18.35 -16.17
N ARG A 64 -8.58 -18.33 -16.86
CA ARG A 64 -7.28 -18.08 -16.25
C ARG A 64 -7.29 -16.75 -15.48
N SER A 65 -7.75 -15.68 -16.12
CA SER A 65 -7.80 -14.35 -15.51
C SER A 65 -8.74 -14.30 -14.30
N ALA A 66 -9.91 -14.92 -14.39
CA ALA A 66 -10.88 -14.99 -13.30
C ALA A 66 -10.32 -15.72 -12.09
N PHE A 67 -9.67 -16.87 -12.29
CA PHE A 67 -9.03 -17.63 -11.22
C PHE A 67 -7.95 -16.81 -10.51
N ILE A 68 -7.07 -16.16 -11.27
CA ILE A 68 -5.99 -15.36 -10.68
C ILE A 68 -6.56 -14.14 -9.95
N THR A 69 -7.50 -13.42 -10.56
CA THR A 69 -8.15 -12.28 -9.90
C THR A 69 -8.85 -12.72 -8.61
N TYR A 70 -9.51 -13.88 -8.59
CA TYR A 70 -10.10 -14.45 -7.38
C TYR A 70 -9.02 -14.77 -6.32
N ALA A 71 -7.89 -15.35 -6.72
CA ALA A 71 -6.79 -15.63 -5.81
C ALA A 71 -6.19 -14.35 -5.20
N TYR A 72 -6.05 -13.28 -5.99
CA TYR A 72 -5.59 -11.96 -5.51
C TYR A 72 -6.62 -11.23 -4.64
N SER A 73 -7.92 -11.52 -4.80
CA SER A 73 -8.96 -10.91 -3.97
C SER A 73 -9.09 -11.55 -2.60
N GLN A 74 -8.53 -12.75 -2.38
CA GLN A 74 -8.53 -13.38 -1.06
C GLN A 74 -7.67 -12.58 -0.08
N GLU A 75 -8.18 -12.37 1.12
CA GLU A 75 -7.48 -11.61 2.18
C GLU A 75 -6.16 -12.30 2.60
N ASN A 76 -6.13 -13.64 2.51
CA ASN A 76 -4.98 -14.48 2.86
C ASN A 76 -4.02 -14.74 1.69
N CYS A 77 -4.04 -13.91 0.64
CA CYS A 77 -3.09 -14.04 -0.47
C CYS A 77 -1.68 -13.63 -0.01
N SER A 78 -0.89 -14.61 0.46
CA SER A 78 0.49 -14.40 0.91
C SER A 78 1.39 -13.97 -0.24
N ASP A 79 2.50 -13.30 0.08
CA ASP A 79 3.47 -12.89 -0.94
C ASP A 79 4.14 -14.09 -1.63
N SER A 80 4.37 -15.18 -0.89
CA SER A 80 4.81 -16.45 -1.46
C SER A 80 3.84 -17.05 -2.48
N LEU A 81 2.52 -16.91 -2.25
CA LEU A 81 1.49 -17.35 -3.19
C LEU A 81 1.47 -16.46 -4.43
N LYS A 82 1.63 -15.14 -4.27
CA LYS A 82 1.72 -14.20 -5.40
C LYS A 82 2.95 -14.47 -6.26
N GLU A 83 4.09 -14.79 -5.66
CA GLU A 83 5.31 -15.20 -6.36
C GLU A 83 5.09 -16.50 -7.14
N SER A 84 4.48 -17.49 -6.49
CA SER A 84 4.16 -18.78 -7.12
C SER A 84 3.20 -18.60 -8.31
N LEU A 85 2.16 -17.78 -8.16
CA LEU A 85 1.22 -17.45 -9.23
C LEU A 85 1.91 -16.70 -10.38
N ALA A 86 2.75 -15.71 -10.07
CA ALA A 86 3.48 -14.96 -11.11
C ALA A 86 4.45 -15.88 -11.88
N SER A 87 5.15 -16.77 -11.18
CA SER A 87 6.04 -17.78 -11.77
C SER A 87 5.29 -18.75 -12.69
N ALA A 88 4.14 -19.27 -12.25
CA ALA A 88 3.29 -20.15 -13.06
C ALA A 88 2.80 -19.47 -14.35
N LEU A 89 2.67 -18.14 -14.33
CA LEU A 89 2.28 -17.33 -15.48
C LEU A 89 3.45 -16.84 -16.32
N ARG A 90 4.69 -17.13 -15.92
CA ARG A 90 5.92 -16.59 -16.54
C ARG A 90 5.94 -15.05 -16.56
N HIS A 91 5.38 -14.43 -15.52
CA HIS A 91 5.32 -12.99 -15.36
C HIS A 91 6.17 -12.56 -14.16
N SER A 92 6.56 -11.29 -14.12
CA SER A 92 7.03 -10.69 -12.86
C SER A 92 5.86 -10.49 -11.89
N VAL A 93 6.15 -10.50 -10.59
CA VAL A 93 5.14 -10.25 -9.55
C VAL A 93 4.44 -8.91 -9.75
N LYS A 94 5.21 -7.85 -10.09
CA LYS A 94 4.66 -6.52 -10.39
C LYS A 94 3.72 -6.54 -11.58
N GLN A 95 4.07 -7.26 -12.64
CA GLN A 95 3.24 -7.38 -13.84
C GLN A 95 1.97 -8.18 -13.57
N ALA A 96 2.05 -9.28 -12.82
CA ALA A 96 0.88 -10.07 -12.43
C ALA A 96 -0.06 -9.25 -11.52
N GLN A 97 0.48 -8.52 -10.55
CA GLN A 97 -0.29 -7.63 -9.68
C GLN A 97 -0.99 -6.52 -10.47
N ALA A 98 -0.28 -5.85 -11.39
CA ALA A 98 -0.87 -4.78 -12.18
C ALA A 98 -2.05 -5.25 -13.05
N VAL A 99 -2.01 -6.51 -13.52
CA VAL A 99 -3.03 -7.06 -14.43
C VAL A 99 -4.22 -7.68 -13.68
N TYR A 100 -3.97 -8.37 -12.55
CA TYR A 100 -5.01 -9.17 -11.89
C TYR A 100 -5.47 -8.62 -10.53
N ASP A 101 -4.70 -7.75 -9.85
CA ASP A 101 -5.11 -7.11 -8.60
C ASP A 101 -6.05 -5.92 -8.89
N ARG A 102 -7.35 -6.20 -8.92
CA ARG A 102 -8.42 -5.22 -9.17
C ARG A 102 -8.89 -4.48 -7.91
N ARG A 103 -8.24 -4.68 -6.76
CA ARG A 103 -8.65 -3.99 -5.52
C ARG A 103 -8.44 -2.48 -5.66
N THR A 104 -9.38 -1.71 -5.17
CA THR A 104 -9.27 -0.24 -5.12
C THR A 104 -8.17 0.17 -4.14
N GLN A 105 -7.63 1.39 -4.26
CA GLN A 105 -6.63 1.89 -3.30
C GLN A 105 -7.14 1.85 -1.85
N ASN A 106 -8.43 2.10 -1.64
CA ASN A 106 -9.06 2.03 -0.32
C ASN A 106 -9.06 0.61 0.23
N GLN A 107 -9.37 -0.39 -0.59
CA GLN A 107 -9.31 -1.81 -0.21
C GLN A 107 -7.87 -2.24 0.11
N LYS A 108 -6.87 -1.76 -0.65
CA LYS A 108 -5.45 -2.05 -0.37
C LYS A 108 -4.97 -1.44 0.96
N LYS A 109 -5.49 -0.26 1.32
CA LYS A 109 -5.17 0.41 2.58
C LYS A 109 -5.95 -0.12 3.78
N SER A 110 -7.00 -0.91 3.57
CA SER A 110 -7.90 -1.38 4.63
C SER A 110 -7.18 -2.14 5.75
N GLN A 111 -6.27 -3.05 5.41
CA GLN A 111 -5.49 -3.80 6.39
C GLN A 111 -4.53 -2.90 7.18
N ALA A 112 -3.86 -1.95 6.53
CA ALA A 112 -3.00 -0.98 7.21
C ALA A 112 -3.82 -0.06 8.14
N MET A 113 -5.02 0.35 7.71
CA MET A 113 -5.95 1.13 8.54
C MET A 113 -6.49 0.31 9.71
N ALA A 114 -6.80 -0.97 9.51
CA ALA A 114 -7.25 -1.88 10.56
C ALA A 114 -6.15 -2.11 11.60
N LEU A 115 -4.91 -2.32 11.16
CA LEU A 115 -3.74 -2.44 12.04
C LEU A 115 -3.48 -1.14 12.81
N ALA A 116 -3.52 0.01 12.15
CA ALA A 116 -3.36 1.29 12.82
C ALA A 116 -4.47 1.54 13.86
N ARG A 117 -5.70 1.08 13.57
CA ARG A 117 -6.82 1.16 14.51
C ARG A 117 -6.63 0.21 15.70
N SER A 118 -6.21 -1.04 15.47
CA SER A 118 -5.97 -1.99 16.56
C SER A 118 -4.84 -1.52 17.47
N MET A 119 -3.76 -0.97 16.92
CA MET A 119 -2.68 -0.38 17.71
C MET A 119 -3.17 0.79 18.57
N ALA A 120 -4.01 1.67 18.01
CA ALA A 120 -4.60 2.78 18.75
C ALA A 120 -5.61 2.32 19.82
N GLU A 121 -6.33 1.22 19.58
CA GLU A 121 -7.26 0.63 20.54
C GLU A 121 -6.51 -0.11 21.67
N GLU A 122 -5.41 -0.81 21.39
CA GLU A 122 -4.56 -1.45 22.38
C GLU A 122 -3.93 -0.44 23.36
N GLU A 123 -3.51 0.73 22.86
CA GLU A 123 -3.08 1.86 23.71
C GLU A 123 -4.19 2.37 24.63
N SER A 124 -5.47 2.14 24.27
CA SER A 124 -6.63 2.57 25.07
C SER A 124 -7.17 1.50 26.04
N SER A 125 -6.89 0.20 25.81
CA SER A 125 -7.43 -0.91 26.60
C SER A 125 -6.44 -1.60 27.55
N GLY A 126 -5.15 -1.26 27.49
CA GLY A 126 -4.11 -1.78 28.39
C GLY A 126 -4.07 -1.08 29.75
N CYS A 127 -5.10 -1.25 30.58
CA CYS A 127 -5.07 -0.84 31.99
C CYS A 127 -4.64 -2.03 32.86
N THR A 128 -3.33 -2.26 32.97
CA THR A 128 -2.72 -2.74 34.22
C THR A 128 -1.64 -1.73 34.61
N PRO A 129 -1.79 -1.02 35.73
CA PRO A 129 -0.81 -0.06 36.21
C PRO A 129 0.40 -0.81 36.77
N CYS A 130 1.39 -1.07 35.92
CA CYS A 130 2.75 -1.31 36.38
C CYS A 130 3.43 0.05 36.44
N GLU A 131 3.65 0.53 37.66
CA GLU A 131 4.47 1.70 37.97
C GLU A 131 5.85 1.59 37.32
N GLY A 132 5.97 2.08 36.09
CA GLY A 132 7.02 3.02 35.72
C GLY A 132 6.40 4.40 35.84
N GLN A 133 6.59 5.02 37.01
CA GLN A 133 6.16 6.38 37.38
C GLN A 133 6.30 7.36 36.19
N LEU A 134 5.42 8.34 35.98
CA LEU A 134 4.79 9.15 37.00
C LEU A 134 3.31 9.41 36.70
N ALA A 135 2.47 9.05 37.68
CA ALA A 135 1.27 9.80 37.95
C ALA A 135 1.65 11.23 38.39
N SER A 136 0.93 12.18 37.81
CA SER A 136 0.51 13.45 38.42
C SER A 136 1.59 14.32 39.07
N THR A 137 2.01 15.34 38.33
CA THR A 137 1.91 16.72 38.83
C THR A 137 1.91 17.68 37.64
N SER A 138 0.69 18.01 37.18
CA SER A 138 0.31 19.39 36.87
C SER A 138 1.42 20.33 36.36
N LYS A 139 1.90 20.12 35.13
CA LYS A 139 2.24 21.21 34.21
C LYS A 139 1.87 20.78 32.81
N GLN A 140 0.72 21.25 32.34
CA GLN A 140 0.47 21.40 30.92
C GLN A 140 1.60 22.28 30.35
N GLN A 141 2.72 21.69 29.92
CA GLN A 141 3.48 22.29 28.85
C GLN A 141 2.64 22.03 27.61
N GLN A 142 1.82 23.02 27.28
CA GLN A 142 1.17 23.12 25.98
C GLN A 142 2.29 23.05 24.94
N ARG A 143 2.57 21.85 24.40
CA ARG A 143 3.45 21.72 23.24
C ARG A 143 2.87 22.60 22.14
N GLU A 144 3.69 23.52 21.62
CA GLU A 144 3.21 24.64 20.83
C GLU A 144 2.69 24.17 19.46
N PHE A 145 3.25 23.08 18.95
CA PHE A 145 2.96 22.56 17.62
C PHE A 145 2.21 21.22 17.63
N LYS A 146 1.34 21.03 16.64
CA LYS A 146 0.55 19.80 16.44
C LYS A 146 1.02 19.01 15.22
N PRO A 147 0.98 17.66 15.27
CA PRO A 147 1.20 16.82 14.09
C PRO A 147 0.37 17.24 12.88
N GLY A 148 1.00 17.25 11.72
CA GLY A 148 0.39 17.60 10.44
C GLY A 148 0.38 19.09 10.11
N GLN A 149 0.80 19.98 11.02
CA GLN A 149 1.00 21.41 10.73
C GLN A 149 2.23 21.64 9.87
N PHE A 150 2.20 22.72 9.08
CA PHE A 150 3.33 23.17 8.29
C PHE A 150 4.16 24.18 9.09
N VAL A 151 5.47 23.99 9.06
CA VAL A 151 6.46 24.85 9.69
C VAL A 151 7.54 25.24 8.70
N ALA A 152 8.20 26.36 8.96
CA ALA A 152 9.38 26.78 8.24
C ALA A 152 10.57 26.88 9.19
N VAL A 153 11.74 26.50 8.68
CA VAL A 153 13.03 26.61 9.37
C VAL A 153 13.88 27.60 8.61
N LEU A 154 14.35 28.64 9.30
CA LEU A 154 15.14 29.71 8.68
C LEU A 154 16.58 29.25 8.46
N GLN A 155 17.11 29.48 7.26
CA GLN A 155 18.53 29.22 6.98
C GLN A 155 19.41 30.35 7.52
N GLU A 156 20.63 30.04 7.94
CA GLU A 156 21.55 31.01 8.56
C GLU A 156 21.91 32.18 7.62
N GLU A 157 22.02 31.94 6.31
CA GLU A 157 22.33 33.02 5.35
C GLU A 157 21.11 33.86 4.95
N SER A 158 19.94 33.64 5.58
CA SER A 158 18.71 34.31 5.22
C SER A 158 18.68 35.77 5.68
N THR A 159 18.52 36.69 4.72
CA THR A 159 18.35 38.12 5.01
C THR A 159 16.90 38.57 4.81
N LEU A 160 16.50 39.69 5.41
CA LEU A 160 15.15 40.26 5.23
C LEU A 160 14.84 40.62 3.76
N LYS A 161 15.88 40.93 2.97
CA LYS A 161 15.76 41.26 1.54
C LYS A 161 15.65 40.00 0.68
N SER A 162 16.27 38.89 1.10
CA SER A 162 16.27 37.60 0.42
C SER A 162 16.04 36.46 1.43
N PRO A 163 14.78 36.24 1.86
CA PRO A 163 14.49 35.23 2.87
C PRO A 163 14.67 33.81 2.30
N VAL A 164 15.48 33.00 2.97
CA VAL A 164 15.74 31.60 2.63
C VAL A 164 15.34 30.72 3.81
N PHE A 165 14.48 29.74 3.55
CA PHE A 165 13.95 28.85 4.57
C PHE A 165 13.54 27.52 3.94
N PHE A 166 13.56 26.49 4.76
CA PHE A 166 13.04 25.16 4.43
C PHE A 166 11.62 25.02 4.95
N ILE A 167 10.77 24.29 4.23
CA ILE A 167 9.40 23.99 4.66
C ILE A 167 9.32 22.54 5.09
N GLY A 168 8.84 22.34 6.32
CA GLY A 168 8.58 21.06 6.93
C GLY A 168 7.10 20.85 7.23
N ARG A 169 6.66 19.59 7.27
CA ARG A 169 5.38 19.22 7.89
C ARG A 169 5.66 18.31 9.09
N ILE A 170 5.10 18.65 10.24
CA ILE A 170 5.34 17.95 11.50
C ILE A 170 4.78 16.53 11.42
N LEU A 171 5.62 15.53 11.71
CA LEU A 171 5.22 14.15 11.90
C LEU A 171 4.88 13.89 13.37
N TYR A 172 5.89 13.93 14.24
CA TYR A 172 5.77 13.69 15.67
C TYR A 172 6.98 14.26 16.42
N TYR A 173 6.84 14.37 17.74
CA TYR A 173 7.93 14.69 18.65
C TYR A 173 8.73 13.42 18.94
N ARG A 174 10.06 13.51 18.93
CA ARG A 174 10.93 12.39 19.28
C ARG A 174 10.90 12.19 20.81
N ASN A 175 10.86 10.93 21.24
CA ASN A 175 10.70 10.58 22.66
C ASN A 175 11.80 11.23 23.52
N ASN A 176 11.39 12.05 24.50
CA ASN A 176 12.23 12.73 25.50
C ASN A 176 13.20 13.83 25.01
N SER A 177 13.03 14.36 23.80
CA SER A 177 13.77 15.55 23.33
C SER A 177 12.84 16.62 22.78
N ASP A 178 13.25 17.89 22.84
CA ASP A 178 12.59 19.04 22.18
C ASP A 178 12.79 19.00 20.65
N GLU A 179 12.99 17.80 20.10
CA GLU A 179 13.26 17.54 18.69
C GLU A 179 12.00 17.02 18.00
N ILE A 180 11.73 17.56 16.83
CA ILE A 180 10.56 17.28 16.02
C ILE A 180 11.02 16.70 14.69
N GLU A 181 10.40 15.59 14.30
CA GLU A 181 10.63 15.00 12.98
C GLU A 181 9.71 15.62 11.93
N LEU A 182 10.29 16.02 10.80
CA LEU A 182 9.67 16.81 9.76
C LEU A 182 9.72 16.10 8.40
N LEU A 183 8.63 16.20 7.64
CA LEU A 183 8.61 15.89 6.21
C LEU A 183 9.06 17.10 5.40
N TRP A 184 10.04 16.92 4.52
CA TRP A 184 10.61 18.01 3.75
C TRP A 184 9.82 18.35 2.47
N TYR A 185 9.53 19.64 2.29
CA TYR A 185 8.88 20.19 1.11
C TYR A 185 9.84 21.12 0.37
N LYS A 186 10.23 20.72 -0.85
CA LYS A 186 11.16 21.46 -1.70
C LYS A 186 10.40 22.41 -2.62
N ASN A 187 10.92 23.63 -2.79
CA ASN A 187 10.34 24.60 -3.72
C ASN A 187 10.52 24.12 -5.17
N VAL A 188 9.42 24.07 -5.92
CA VAL A 188 9.42 23.68 -7.33
C VAL A 188 9.47 24.93 -8.21
N ARG A 189 8.50 25.84 -8.05
CA ARG A 189 8.43 27.10 -8.81
C ARG A 189 7.41 28.07 -8.17
N GLY A 190 7.72 29.36 -8.13
CA GLY A 190 6.71 30.40 -7.88
C GLY A 190 5.98 30.34 -6.54
N GLY A 191 6.58 29.71 -5.52
CA GLY A 191 5.96 29.49 -4.20
C GLY A 191 5.16 28.20 -4.07
N ASP A 192 5.20 27.33 -5.08
CA ASP A 192 4.69 25.96 -5.01
C ASP A 192 5.80 25.02 -4.51
N TYR A 193 5.43 24.14 -3.59
CA TYR A 193 6.31 23.20 -2.92
C TYR A 193 5.79 21.77 -3.09
N LYS A 194 6.72 20.82 -3.16
CA LYS A 194 6.42 19.40 -3.32
C LYS A 194 7.18 18.57 -2.28
N LEU A 195 6.48 17.58 -1.72
CA LEU A 195 7.06 16.61 -0.80
C LEU A 195 8.21 15.85 -1.48
N THR A 196 9.37 15.81 -0.84
CA THR A 196 10.56 15.10 -1.31
C THR A 196 11.03 14.14 -0.23
N PHE A 197 11.32 12.90 -0.60
CA PHE A 197 11.84 11.87 0.31
C PHE A 197 13.30 11.60 -0.04
N GLU A 198 14.23 12.03 0.82
CA GLU A 198 15.67 11.75 0.65
C GLU A 198 16.13 10.55 1.50
N GLY A 199 15.22 9.88 2.20
CA GLY A 199 15.52 8.68 3.01
C GLY A 199 16.19 8.96 4.36
N ILE A 200 16.54 10.22 4.64
CA ILE A 200 17.07 10.68 5.92
C ILE A 200 15.96 11.45 6.65
N PRO A 201 15.64 11.13 7.91
CA PRO A 201 14.66 11.89 8.69
C PRO A 201 15.21 13.29 8.96
N TRP A 202 14.43 14.32 8.63
CA TRP A 202 14.78 15.69 8.96
C TRP A 202 14.27 16.00 10.37
N VAL A 203 15.21 16.27 11.29
CA VAL A 203 14.93 16.50 12.71
C VAL A 203 15.40 17.89 13.10
N GLU A 204 14.53 18.65 13.76
CA GLU A 204 14.79 20.04 14.16
C GLU A 204 14.28 20.31 15.57
N LYS A 205 14.84 21.31 16.25
CA LYS A 205 14.37 21.73 17.58
C LYS A 205 13.10 22.56 17.49
N GLU A 206 12.23 22.47 18.50
CA GLU A 206 10.99 23.26 18.55
C GLU A 206 11.22 24.78 18.41
N GLU A 207 12.30 25.30 19.01
CA GLU A 207 12.70 26.71 18.96
C GLU A 207 13.07 27.23 17.56
N SER A 208 13.47 26.33 16.63
CA SER A 208 13.86 26.74 15.27
C SER A 208 12.67 26.81 14.31
N LEU A 209 11.47 26.43 14.76
CA LEU A 209 10.29 26.29 13.92
C LEU A 209 9.41 27.54 13.94
N THR A 210 8.90 27.90 12.76
CA THR A 210 7.90 28.96 12.61
C THR A 210 6.66 28.41 11.90
N LEU A 211 5.47 28.59 12.47
CA LEU A 211 4.22 28.16 11.83
C LEU A 211 3.99 28.85 10.48
N VAL A 212 3.66 28.06 9.46
CA VAL A 212 3.31 28.58 8.13
C VAL A 212 1.99 28.01 7.63
N LYS A 213 1.27 28.81 6.86
CA LYS A 213 0.02 28.42 6.20
C LYS A 213 0.32 27.98 4.78
N MET A 214 -0.16 26.80 4.43
CA MET A 214 -0.07 26.26 3.09
C MET A 214 -1.42 25.74 2.64
N SER A 215 -1.73 25.96 1.37
CA SER A 215 -2.93 25.46 0.72
C SER A 215 -2.58 24.46 -0.38
N PRO A 216 -3.39 23.40 -0.59
CA PRO A 216 -3.16 22.49 -1.70
C PRO A 216 -3.32 23.23 -3.04
N SER A 217 -2.41 23.01 -3.97
CA SER A 217 -2.44 23.62 -5.30
C SER A 217 -3.63 23.06 -6.10
N LYS A 218 -4.37 23.95 -6.75
CA LYS A 218 -5.52 23.57 -7.61
C LYS A 218 -5.09 22.89 -8.92
N LYS A 219 -3.82 23.02 -9.31
CA LYS A 219 -3.33 22.66 -10.64
C LYS A 219 -2.74 21.25 -10.72
N LEU A 220 -2.13 20.77 -9.64
CA LEU A 220 -1.40 19.50 -9.62
C LEU A 220 -1.59 18.80 -8.27
N VAL A 221 -1.80 17.49 -8.32
CA VAL A 221 -1.83 16.61 -7.13
C VAL A 221 -0.44 16.60 -6.50
N ASP A 222 -0.38 16.61 -5.17
CA ASP A 222 0.83 16.63 -4.33
C ASP A 222 1.69 17.91 -4.36
N GLN A 223 1.12 19.04 -4.82
CA GLN A 223 1.74 20.36 -4.66
C GLN A 223 1.00 21.22 -3.63
N TYR A 224 1.76 21.95 -2.83
CA TYR A 224 1.25 22.89 -1.84
C TYR A 224 1.79 24.28 -2.13
N ARG A 225 0.91 25.27 -2.09
CA ARG A 225 1.26 26.67 -2.24
C ARG A 225 1.46 27.30 -0.86
N LEU A 226 2.55 28.04 -0.72
CA LEU A 226 2.81 28.82 0.49
C LEU A 226 1.91 30.07 0.49
N ASP A 227 1.06 30.19 1.50
CA ASP A 227 0.18 31.35 1.68
C ASP A 227 0.82 32.41 2.60
N THR A 228 1.72 32.00 3.50
CA THR A 228 2.46 32.94 4.36
C THR A 228 3.53 33.67 3.56
N ALA A 229 3.55 35.01 3.62
CA ALA A 229 4.56 35.80 2.94
C ALA A 229 5.98 35.51 3.48
N PRO A 230 7.00 35.31 2.61
CA PRO A 230 8.38 35.02 3.00
C PRO A 230 9.00 35.99 4.03
N ARG A 231 8.68 37.28 3.91
CA ARG A 231 9.15 38.32 4.85
C ARG A 231 8.52 38.19 6.24
N THR A 232 7.29 37.69 6.31
CA THR A 232 6.61 37.44 7.59
C THR A 232 7.26 36.27 8.30
N ILE A 233 7.59 35.19 7.56
CA ILE A 233 8.31 34.03 8.10
C ILE A 233 9.65 34.47 8.71
N HIS A 234 10.43 35.28 7.99
CA HIS A 234 11.71 35.80 8.48
C HIS A 234 11.55 36.64 9.76
N LYS A 235 10.58 37.56 9.79
CA LYS A 235 10.33 38.38 10.98
C LYS A 235 9.90 37.56 12.19
N THR A 236 9.03 36.58 11.99
CA THR A 236 8.56 35.71 13.08
C THR A 236 9.69 34.83 13.59
N ALA A 237 10.48 34.22 12.71
CA ALA A 237 11.63 33.39 13.09
C ALA A 237 12.72 34.17 13.83
N VAL A 238 12.94 35.45 13.50
CA VAL A 238 13.90 36.33 14.19
C VAL A 238 13.35 36.85 15.53
N SER A 239 12.03 37.00 15.68
CA SER A 239 11.44 37.45 16.95
C SER A 239 11.45 36.39 18.07
N TYR A 240 11.62 35.11 17.74
CA TYR A 240 11.68 34.00 18.69
C TYR A 240 13.12 33.56 19.05
N LYS A 241 14.15 34.21 18.48
CA LYS A 241 15.56 34.05 18.86
C LYS A 241 16.00 35.19 19.77
#